data_AF-H0ZK40-F1
#
_entry.id   AF-H0ZK40-F1
#
_cell.length_a   1.000
_cell.length_b   1.000
_cell.length_c   1.000
_cell.angle_alpha   90.00
_cell.angle_beta   90.00
_cell.angle_gamma   90.00
#
_symmetry.space_group_name_H-M   'P 1'
#
loop_
_entity.id
_entity.type
_entity.pdbx_description
1 polymer ?
#
loop_
_entity_poly.entity_id
_entity_poly.type
_entity_poly.pdbx_seq_one_letter_code
_entity_poly.pdbx_strand_id
1 'polypeptide(L)'
;MAVPTPLPPSLRRGLVAFSGSLFINNKTWDSGTVLSSLPLQVMLYFNVYYFPVWCLAEGIMLHLKYHLLPWHYQFLLVTAFLILSLAEGSRLYLGYLGNLQEKVPELAGFLLLSFLIQLPLLLFLLMDRQVIHLPLEVLMHSLFLAFLLPEIVTAFLALRTMTKQLAAQFYLRQFQEGGRGQLEPGGTGGQAAKMG
;
A
#
# COMPACT_ATOMS: atom_id res chain seq x y z
N MET A 1 -46.23 28.87 -7.63
CA MET A 1 -46.42 28.23 -6.31
C MET A 1 -45.12 27.48 -6.00
N ALA A 2 -44.22 28.07 -5.21
CA ALA A 2 -42.89 27.50 -4.97
C ALA A 2 -42.94 26.49 -3.82
N VAL A 3 -42.58 25.24 -4.10
CA VAL A 3 -42.45 24.17 -3.10
C VAL A 3 -41.25 24.51 -2.20
N PRO A 4 -41.42 24.68 -0.88
CA PRO A 4 -40.28 24.91 0.00
C PRO A 4 -39.48 23.62 0.13
N THR A 5 -38.26 23.61 -0.36
CA THR A 5 -37.33 22.48 -0.15
C THR A 5 -36.90 22.45 1.32
N PRO A 6 -37.02 21.31 2.04
CA PRO A 6 -36.89 21.23 3.49
C PRO A 6 -35.44 21.18 4.02
N LEU A 7 -34.43 21.51 3.20
CA LEU A 7 -33.02 21.22 3.52
C LEU A 7 -32.15 22.48 3.63
N PRO A 8 -31.38 22.64 4.74
CA PRO A 8 -30.45 23.76 4.91
C PRO A 8 -29.36 23.81 3.82
N PRO A 9 -28.94 25.01 3.36
CA PRO A 9 -28.01 25.17 2.25
C PRO A 9 -26.57 24.66 2.52
N SER A 10 -26.18 24.53 3.79
CA SER A 10 -24.91 23.90 4.22
C SER A 10 -24.96 22.38 4.05
N LEU A 11 -26.06 21.75 4.49
CA LEU A 11 -26.31 20.32 4.31
C LEU A 11 -26.41 19.94 2.83
N ARG A 12 -27.06 20.77 2.01
CA ARG A 12 -27.12 20.55 0.56
C ARG A 12 -25.74 20.52 -0.09
N ARG A 13 -24.86 21.47 0.27
CA ARG A 13 -23.49 21.50 -0.26
C ARG A 13 -22.68 20.30 0.21
N GLY A 14 -22.82 19.91 1.47
CA GLY A 14 -22.22 18.69 2.01
C GLY A 14 -22.70 17.43 1.28
N LEU A 15 -24.01 17.29 1.08
CA LEU A 15 -24.62 16.15 0.39
C LEU A 15 -24.25 16.10 -1.09
N VAL A 16 -24.15 17.25 -1.76
CA VAL A 16 -23.77 17.34 -3.17
C VAL A 16 -22.27 17.08 -3.35
N ALA A 17 -21.41 17.57 -2.46
CA ALA A 17 -19.99 17.27 -2.48
C ALA A 17 -19.73 15.79 -2.16
N PHE A 18 -20.47 15.23 -1.20
CA PHE A 18 -20.42 13.82 -0.83
C PHE A 18 -20.97 12.91 -1.94
N SER A 19 -22.12 13.25 -2.51
CA SER A 19 -22.71 12.59 -3.68
C SER A 19 -21.74 12.65 -4.86
N GLY A 20 -21.18 13.82 -5.17
CA GLY A 20 -20.17 13.99 -6.20
C GLY A 20 -18.93 13.11 -5.97
N SER A 21 -18.45 13.03 -4.73
CA SER A 21 -17.34 12.14 -4.33
C SER A 21 -17.68 10.65 -4.53
N LEU A 22 -18.91 10.24 -4.27
CA LEU A 22 -19.38 8.86 -4.49
C LEU A 22 -19.62 8.54 -5.97
N PHE A 23 -20.18 9.47 -6.73
CA PHE A 23 -20.48 9.28 -8.15
C PHE A 23 -19.25 9.41 -9.05
N ILE A 24 -18.28 10.25 -8.70
CA ILE A 24 -17.01 10.36 -9.44
C ILE A 24 -16.16 9.10 -9.26
N ASN A 25 -16.32 8.38 -8.14
CA ASN A 25 -15.57 7.15 -7.86
C ASN A 25 -16.26 5.87 -8.37
N ASN A 26 -17.49 5.95 -8.90
CA ASN A 26 -18.25 4.78 -9.32
C ASN A 26 -18.39 4.62 -10.85
N LYS A 27 -17.38 5.05 -11.61
CA LYS A 27 -17.31 4.71 -13.04
C LYS A 27 -16.20 3.70 -13.28
N THR A 28 -16.45 2.45 -12.86
CA THR A 28 -16.07 1.23 -13.58
C THR A 28 -16.55 -0.04 -12.86
N TRP A 29 -17.70 -0.53 -13.35
CA TRP A 29 -18.11 -1.93 -13.49
C TRP A 29 -18.52 -2.74 -12.24
N ASP A 30 -19.82 -3.03 -12.21
CA ASP A 30 -20.45 -4.13 -11.50
C ASP A 30 -19.73 -5.46 -11.80
N SER A 31 -18.91 -5.95 -10.86
CA SER A 31 -18.67 -7.39 -10.56
C SER A 31 -17.53 -7.56 -9.55
N GLY A 32 -17.75 -7.26 -8.25
CA GLY A 32 -16.87 -7.74 -7.16
C GLY A 32 -15.35 -7.52 -7.33
N THR A 33 -14.91 -6.50 -8.07
CA THR A 33 -13.50 -6.28 -8.38
C THR A 33 -12.84 -5.44 -7.31
N VAL A 34 -11.90 -6.06 -6.61
CA VAL A 34 -10.88 -5.47 -5.74
C VAL A 34 -10.38 -4.12 -6.29
N LEU A 35 -10.45 -3.06 -5.49
CA LEU A 35 -9.94 -1.71 -5.72
C LEU A 35 -8.40 -1.66 -5.59
N SER A 36 -7.74 -2.69 -6.12
CA SER A 36 -6.29 -2.83 -6.15
C SER A 36 -5.71 -1.88 -7.18
N SER A 37 -4.54 -1.32 -6.90
CA SER A 37 -3.83 -0.50 -7.88
C SER A 37 -3.22 -1.39 -8.97
N LEU A 38 -3.82 -1.37 -10.15
CA LEU A 38 -3.37 -2.13 -11.32
C LEU A 38 -1.89 -1.90 -11.66
N PRO A 39 -1.36 -0.65 -11.66
CA PRO A 39 0.03 -0.42 -12.02
C PRO A 39 1.00 -1.11 -11.07
N LEU A 40 0.76 -1.02 -9.76
CA LEU A 40 1.60 -1.66 -8.74
C LEU A 40 1.59 -3.20 -8.92
N GLN A 41 0.42 -3.78 -9.18
CA GLN A 41 0.28 -5.22 -9.37
C GLN A 41 1.11 -5.74 -10.57
N VAL A 42 1.14 -4.99 -11.66
CA VAL A 42 1.93 -5.33 -12.86
C VAL A 42 3.43 -5.26 -12.54
N MET A 43 3.89 -4.26 -11.80
CA MET A 43 5.31 -4.14 -11.44
C MET A 43 5.75 -5.28 -10.49
N LEU A 44 4.93 -5.58 -9.48
CA LEU A 44 5.16 -6.71 -8.57
C LEU A 44 5.24 -8.04 -9.32
N TYR A 45 4.37 -8.25 -10.32
CA TYR A 45 4.40 -9.45 -11.15
C TYR A 45 5.75 -9.63 -11.85
N PHE A 46 6.28 -8.59 -12.48
CA PHE A 46 7.61 -8.66 -13.09
C PHE A 46 8.72 -8.90 -12.06
N ASN A 47 8.63 -8.26 -10.89
CA ASN A 47 9.63 -8.46 -9.83
C ASN A 47 9.66 -9.88 -9.28
N VAL A 48 8.54 -10.60 -9.24
CA VAL A 48 8.52 -12.01 -8.83
C VAL A 48 9.39 -12.90 -9.72
N TYR A 49 9.44 -12.64 -11.03
CA TYR A 49 10.31 -13.39 -11.95
C TYR A 49 11.74 -12.86 -11.96
N TYR A 50 11.90 -11.55 -11.79
CA TYR A 50 13.21 -10.92 -11.71
C TYR A 50 13.99 -11.37 -10.47
N PHE A 51 13.31 -11.49 -9.32
CA PHE A 51 13.93 -11.84 -8.03
C PHE A 51 14.80 -13.11 -8.03
N PRO A 52 14.33 -14.29 -8.49
CA PRO A 52 15.18 -15.48 -8.53
C PRO A 52 16.36 -15.32 -9.50
N VAL A 53 16.18 -14.60 -10.61
CA VAL A 53 17.27 -14.31 -11.55
C VAL A 53 18.31 -13.42 -10.91
N TRP A 54 17.89 -12.37 -10.19
CA TRP A 54 18.76 -11.49 -9.42
C TRP A 54 19.53 -12.27 -8.35
N CYS A 55 18.85 -13.12 -7.56
CA CYS A 55 19.51 -13.94 -6.53
C CYS A 55 20.60 -14.86 -7.10
N LEU A 56 20.33 -15.52 -8.23
CA LEU A 56 21.30 -16.39 -8.89
C LEU A 56 22.48 -15.59 -9.44
N ALA A 57 22.21 -14.50 -10.15
CA ALA A 57 23.26 -13.66 -10.71
C ALA A 57 24.16 -13.10 -9.60
N GLU A 58 23.56 -12.51 -8.55
CA GLU A 58 24.30 -11.93 -7.43
C GLU A 58 25.10 -12.99 -6.68
N GLY A 59 24.52 -14.18 -6.44
CA GLY A 59 25.23 -15.30 -5.82
C GLY A 59 26.44 -15.76 -6.64
N ILE A 60 26.31 -15.86 -7.97
CA ILE A 60 27.43 -16.21 -8.85
C ILE A 60 28.51 -15.12 -8.81
N MET A 61 28.13 -13.85 -8.93
CA MET A 61 29.08 -12.74 -8.93
C MET A 61 29.81 -12.63 -7.60
N LEU A 62 29.10 -12.74 -6.47
CA LEU A 62 29.67 -12.77 -5.14
C LEU A 62 30.67 -13.91 -4.98
N HIS A 63 30.35 -15.12 -5.46
CA HIS A 63 31.26 -16.26 -5.44
C HIS A 63 32.55 -15.99 -6.24
N LEU A 64 32.45 -15.41 -7.43
CA LEU A 64 33.59 -15.10 -8.29
C LEU A 64 34.57 -14.11 -7.64
N LYS A 65 34.06 -13.11 -6.91
CA LYS A 65 34.90 -12.09 -6.24
C LYS A 65 35.23 -12.39 -4.78
N TYR A 66 34.62 -13.43 -4.17
CA TYR A 66 34.69 -13.68 -2.73
C TYR A 66 36.13 -13.70 -2.18
N HIS A 67 37.01 -14.47 -2.81
CA HIS A 67 38.40 -14.61 -2.37
C HIS A 67 39.30 -13.40 -2.70
N LEU A 68 38.82 -12.50 -3.57
CA LEU A 68 39.55 -11.28 -3.95
C LEU A 68 39.25 -10.12 -2.98
N LEU A 69 38.20 -10.24 -2.16
CA LEU A 69 37.75 -9.21 -1.23
C LEU A 69 38.45 -9.36 0.13
N PRO A 70 38.74 -8.23 0.82
CA PRO A 70 39.11 -8.26 2.23
C PRO A 70 38.04 -8.92 3.11
N TRP A 71 38.46 -9.54 4.22
CA TRP A 71 37.57 -10.29 5.12
C TRP A 71 36.32 -9.52 5.57
N HIS A 72 36.46 -8.23 5.91
CA HIS A 72 35.32 -7.41 6.32
C HIS A 72 34.29 -7.21 5.20
N TYR A 73 34.73 -7.10 3.93
CA TYR A 73 33.82 -6.97 2.80
C TYR A 73 33.14 -8.30 2.44
N GLN A 74 33.81 -9.44 2.63
CA GLN A 74 33.19 -10.74 2.47
C GLN A 74 31.96 -10.87 3.38
N PHE A 75 32.15 -10.61 4.68
CA PHE A 75 31.06 -10.66 5.65
C PHE A 75 29.95 -9.64 5.33
N LEU A 76 30.34 -8.41 4.97
CA LEU A 76 29.41 -7.34 4.66
C LEU A 76 28.54 -7.69 3.45
N LEU A 77 29.13 -8.12 2.33
CA LEU A 77 28.40 -8.41 1.09
C LEU A 77 27.53 -9.66 1.23
N VAL A 78 28.00 -10.72 1.90
CA VAL A 78 27.17 -11.90 2.22
C VAL A 78 25.95 -11.48 3.06
N THR A 79 26.18 -10.65 4.07
CA THR A 79 25.09 -10.16 4.94
C THR A 79 24.11 -9.29 4.15
N ALA A 80 24.60 -8.39 3.30
CA ALA A 80 23.77 -7.55 2.44
C ALA A 80 22.92 -8.39 1.47
N PHE A 81 23.51 -9.42 0.85
CA PHE A 81 22.82 -10.36 -0.03
C PHE A 81 21.68 -11.08 0.71
N LEU A 82 21.93 -11.59 1.91
CA LEU A 82 20.91 -12.27 2.73
C LEU A 82 19.79 -11.32 3.15
N ILE A 83 20.14 -10.12 3.64
CA ILE A 83 19.16 -9.11 4.06
C ILE A 83 18.31 -8.69 2.86
N LEU A 84 18.90 -8.37 1.72
CA LEU A 84 18.16 -7.98 0.52
C LEU A 84 17.26 -9.11 0.00
N SER A 85 17.74 -10.35 0.02
CA SER A 85 16.94 -11.51 -0.42
C SER A 85 15.71 -11.73 0.48
N LEU A 86 15.90 -11.70 1.80
CA LEU A 86 14.81 -11.85 2.77
C LEU A 86 13.84 -10.67 2.74
N ALA A 87 14.38 -9.45 2.66
CA ALA A 87 13.59 -8.23 2.54
C ALA A 87 12.78 -8.21 1.25
N GLU A 88 13.36 -8.64 0.13
CA GLU A 88 12.65 -8.67 -1.16
C GLU A 88 11.53 -9.69 -1.18
N GLY A 89 11.79 -10.90 -0.69
CA GLY A 89 10.74 -11.93 -0.56
C GLY A 89 9.57 -11.44 0.29
N SER A 90 9.88 -10.80 1.42
CA SER A 90 8.88 -10.23 2.33
C SER A 90 8.15 -9.04 1.70
N ARG A 91 8.87 -8.16 1.01
CA ARG A 91 8.35 -7.00 0.28
C ARG A 91 7.36 -7.47 -0.77
N LEU A 92 7.74 -8.37 -1.67
CA LEU A 92 6.87 -8.87 -2.73
C LEU A 92 5.61 -9.53 -2.17
N TYR A 93 5.73 -10.32 -1.10
CA TYR A 93 4.58 -10.92 -0.41
C TYR A 93 3.61 -9.86 0.13
N LEU A 94 4.12 -8.88 0.88
CA LEU A 94 3.31 -7.81 1.47
C LEU A 94 2.71 -6.89 0.42
N GLY A 95 3.43 -6.59 -0.66
CA GLY A 95 2.94 -5.76 -1.76
C GLY A 95 1.78 -6.44 -2.49
N TYR A 96 1.94 -7.73 -2.81
CA TYR A 96 0.91 -8.51 -3.50
C TYR A 96 -0.34 -8.66 -2.64
N LEU A 97 -0.16 -9.04 -1.36
CA LEU A 97 -1.25 -9.22 -0.41
C LEU A 97 -1.94 -7.90 -0.07
N GLY A 98 -1.18 -6.86 0.26
CA GLY A 98 -1.67 -5.56 0.67
C GLY A 98 -2.42 -4.84 -0.44
N ASN A 99 -1.95 -4.93 -1.69
CA ASN A 99 -2.63 -4.34 -2.83
C ASN A 99 -3.93 -5.10 -3.19
N LEU A 100 -3.91 -6.45 -3.21
CA LEU A 100 -5.08 -7.26 -3.56
C LEU A 100 -6.13 -7.38 -2.45
N GLN A 101 -5.75 -7.24 -1.20
CA GLN A 101 -6.70 -7.31 -0.08
C GLN A 101 -7.03 -5.92 0.48
N GLU A 102 -6.52 -4.86 -0.16
CA GLU A 102 -6.66 -3.46 0.26
C GLU A 102 -6.27 -3.23 1.73
N LYS A 103 -5.29 -4.01 2.20
CA LYS A 103 -4.88 -3.95 3.60
C LYS A 103 -3.77 -2.92 3.78
N VAL A 104 -4.18 -1.81 4.41
CA VAL A 104 -3.33 -0.66 4.76
C VAL A 104 -2.06 -1.07 5.51
N PRO A 105 -2.09 -1.94 6.54
CA PRO A 105 -0.88 -2.30 7.30
C PRO A 105 0.17 -3.03 6.45
N GLU A 106 -0.27 -3.94 5.58
CA GLU A 106 0.59 -4.74 4.72
C GLU A 106 1.27 -3.87 3.66
N LEU A 107 0.51 -2.94 3.05
CA LEU A 107 1.06 -2.00 2.08
C LEU A 107 1.99 -0.96 2.73
N ALA A 108 1.74 -0.59 4.00
CA ALA A 108 2.68 0.20 4.77
C ALA A 108 3.98 -0.58 5.05
N GLY A 109 3.89 -1.87 5.37
CA GLY A 109 5.06 -2.75 5.50
C GLY A 109 5.87 -2.88 4.20
N PHE A 110 5.20 -2.99 3.06
CA PHE A 110 5.82 -2.94 1.73
C PHE A 110 6.66 -1.66 1.54
N LEU A 111 6.07 -0.49 1.82
CA LEU A 111 6.76 0.80 1.71
C LEU A 111 7.92 0.91 2.70
N LEU A 112 7.74 0.42 3.93
CA LEU A 112 8.76 0.44 4.96
C LEU A 112 10.00 -0.37 4.54
N LEU A 113 9.80 -1.61 4.08
CA LEU A 113 10.88 -2.45 3.57
C LEU A 113 11.56 -1.81 2.37
N SER A 114 10.78 -1.27 1.43
CA SER A 114 11.28 -0.62 0.22
C SER A 114 12.17 0.58 0.53
N PHE A 115 11.72 1.47 1.42
CA PHE A 115 12.43 2.72 1.70
C PHE A 115 13.54 2.58 2.74
N LEU A 116 13.33 1.81 3.82
CA LEU A 116 14.28 1.73 4.92
C LEU A 116 15.34 0.65 4.77
N ILE A 117 15.04 -0.43 4.05
CA ILE A 117 15.95 -1.56 3.89
C ILE A 117 16.47 -1.62 2.46
N GLN A 118 15.57 -1.77 1.49
CA GLN A 118 15.93 -2.03 0.09
C GLN A 118 16.74 -0.88 -0.52
N LEU A 119 16.20 0.35 -0.43
CA LEU A 119 16.79 1.53 -1.06
C LEU A 119 18.20 1.86 -0.53
N PRO A 120 18.44 1.99 0.79
CA PRO A 120 19.79 2.29 1.28
C PRO A 120 20.79 1.17 1.02
N LEU A 121 20.41 -0.11 1.13
CA LEU A 121 21.32 -1.22 0.81
C LEU A 121 21.65 -1.29 -0.67
N LEU A 122 20.68 -1.10 -1.57
CA LEU A 122 20.95 -1.03 -3.01
C LEU A 122 21.86 0.15 -3.35
N LEU A 123 21.59 1.34 -2.81
CA LEU A 123 22.46 2.49 -3.03
C LEU A 123 23.87 2.27 -2.49
N PHE A 124 24.00 1.64 -1.32
CA PHE A 124 25.29 1.24 -0.78
C PHE A 124 26.04 0.31 -1.75
N LEU A 125 25.36 -0.75 -2.24
CA LEU A 125 25.95 -1.69 -3.20
C LEU A 125 26.30 -1.05 -4.54
N LEU A 126 25.57 -0.04 -5.04
CA LEU A 126 25.94 0.66 -6.28
C LEU A 126 27.06 1.69 -6.09
N MET A 127 27.09 2.40 -4.96
CA MET A 127 27.92 3.59 -4.77
C MET A 127 29.28 3.30 -4.14
N ASP A 128 29.46 2.14 -3.50
CA ASP A 128 30.70 1.81 -2.81
C ASP A 128 31.88 1.61 -3.80
N ARG A 129 32.69 2.66 -3.99
CA ARG A 129 33.84 2.61 -4.90
C ARG A 129 35.01 1.75 -4.43
N GLN A 130 34.98 1.22 -3.20
CA GLN A 130 36.05 0.38 -2.67
C GLN A 130 35.90 -1.10 -3.06
N VAL A 131 34.70 -1.49 -3.53
CA VAL A 131 34.40 -2.85 -3.97
C VAL A 131 34.65 -3.00 -5.47
N ILE A 132 35.15 -4.16 -5.89
CA ILE A 132 35.25 -4.52 -7.31
C ILE A 132 33.83 -4.81 -7.81
N HIS A 133 33.31 -3.91 -8.63
CA HIS A 133 31.98 -4.04 -9.26
C HIS A 133 32.10 -4.78 -10.59
N LEU A 134 31.42 -5.91 -10.70
CA LEU A 134 31.27 -6.58 -12.00
C LEU A 134 30.23 -5.82 -12.83
N PRO A 135 30.37 -5.76 -14.17
CA PRO A 135 29.41 -5.03 -15.02
C PRO A 135 27.99 -5.63 -14.93
N LEU A 136 27.88 -6.94 -14.76
CA LEU A 136 26.61 -7.62 -14.55
C LEU A 136 25.96 -7.24 -13.20
N GLU A 137 26.77 -6.98 -12.17
CA GLU A 137 26.31 -6.60 -10.82
C GLU A 137 25.70 -5.21 -10.85
N VAL A 138 26.39 -4.27 -11.50
CA VAL A 138 25.88 -2.92 -11.70
C VAL A 138 24.58 -2.95 -12.50
N LEU A 139 24.49 -3.77 -13.55
CA LEU A 139 23.27 -3.90 -14.34
C LEU A 139 22.11 -4.43 -13.50
N MET A 140 22.32 -5.52 -12.77
CA MET A 140 21.30 -6.13 -11.91
C MET A 140 20.85 -5.15 -10.82
N HIS A 141 21.76 -4.54 -10.06
CA HIS A 141 21.36 -3.59 -9.04
C HIS A 141 20.69 -2.34 -9.60
N SER A 142 21.11 -1.86 -10.77
CA SER A 142 20.47 -0.71 -11.45
C SER A 142 19.05 -1.04 -11.90
N LEU A 143 18.83 -2.23 -12.46
CA LEU A 143 17.49 -2.70 -12.84
C LEU A 143 16.59 -2.83 -11.61
N PHE A 144 17.12 -3.42 -10.53
CA PHE A 144 16.41 -3.53 -9.26
C PHE A 144 15.96 -2.13 -8.77
N LEU A 145 16.87 -1.15 -8.76
CA LEU A 145 16.57 0.21 -8.36
C LEU A 145 15.53 0.88 -9.27
N ALA A 146 15.61 0.63 -10.59
CA ALA A 146 14.66 1.16 -11.57
C ALA A 146 13.24 0.63 -11.38
N PHE A 147 13.08 -0.62 -10.90
CA PHE A 147 11.79 -1.16 -10.49
C PHE A 147 11.33 -0.63 -9.14
N LEU A 148 12.25 -0.51 -8.17
CA LEU A 148 11.93 -0.11 -6.80
C LEU A 148 11.37 1.33 -6.72
N LEU A 149 11.96 2.28 -7.45
CA LEU A 149 11.57 3.70 -7.33
C LEU A 149 10.10 3.97 -7.74
N PRO A 150 9.61 3.52 -8.91
CA PRO A 150 8.21 3.71 -9.26
C PRO A 150 7.26 2.89 -8.38
N GLU A 151 7.69 1.72 -7.89
CA GLU A 151 6.89 0.93 -6.96
C GLU A 151 6.66 1.67 -5.64
N ILE A 152 7.68 2.34 -5.09
CA ILE A 152 7.52 3.19 -3.90
C ILE A 152 6.48 4.29 -4.17
N VAL A 153 6.56 4.96 -5.32
CA VAL A 153 5.62 6.03 -5.68
C VAL A 153 4.20 5.49 -5.81
N THR A 154 4.00 4.41 -6.56
CA THR A 154 2.68 3.82 -6.80
C THR A 154 2.07 3.24 -5.52
N ALA A 155 2.86 2.55 -4.70
CA ALA A 155 2.42 2.04 -3.40
C ALA A 155 2.07 3.16 -2.42
N PHE A 156 2.82 4.28 -2.41
CA PHE A 156 2.48 5.43 -1.60
C PHE A 156 1.15 6.06 -2.00
N LEU A 157 0.90 6.19 -3.31
CA LEU A 157 -0.38 6.69 -3.82
C LEU A 157 -1.54 5.75 -3.50
N ALA A 158 -1.33 4.43 -3.63
CA ALA A 158 -2.31 3.41 -3.25
C ALA A 158 -2.63 3.49 -1.75
N LEU A 159 -1.60 3.54 -0.89
CA LEU A 159 -1.76 3.66 0.56
C LEU A 159 -2.54 4.92 0.95
N ARG A 160 -2.20 6.07 0.36
CA ARG A 160 -2.92 7.34 0.62
C ARG A 160 -4.39 7.25 0.23
N THR A 161 -4.70 6.54 -0.84
CA THR A 161 -6.08 6.37 -1.34
C THR A 161 -6.88 5.47 -0.41
N MET A 162 -6.31 4.33 -0.03
CA MET A 162 -6.94 3.37 0.89
C MET A 162 -7.21 3.99 2.27
N THR A 163 -6.25 4.72 2.85
CA THR A 163 -6.44 5.37 4.16
C THR A 163 -7.56 6.41 4.14
N LYS A 164 -7.70 7.16 3.03
CA LYS A 164 -8.81 8.13 2.88
C LYS A 164 -10.17 7.44 2.80
N GLN A 165 -10.25 6.32 2.09
CA GLN A 165 -11.48 5.54 1.97
C GLN A 165 -11.88 4.94 3.31
N LEU A 166 -10.91 4.39 4.04
CA LEU A 166 -11.12 3.86 5.37
C LEU A 166 -11.65 4.93 6.33
N ALA A 167 -11.04 6.13 6.32
CA ALA A 167 -11.50 7.26 7.11
C ALA A 167 -12.95 7.66 6.75
N ALA A 168 -13.28 7.75 5.45
CA ALA A 168 -14.63 8.07 5.00
C ALA A 168 -15.66 7.03 5.48
N GLN A 169 -15.34 5.75 5.44
CA GLN A 169 -16.21 4.68 5.94
C GLN A 169 -16.43 4.79 7.45
N PHE A 170 -15.39 5.11 8.23
CA PHE A 170 -15.52 5.34 9.66
C PHE A 170 -16.45 6.51 9.96
N TYR A 171 -16.29 7.64 9.27
CA TYR A 171 -17.19 8.79 9.42
C TYR A 171 -18.65 8.43 9.10
N LEU A 172 -18.90 7.65 8.04
CA LEU A 172 -20.25 7.23 7.67
C LEU A 172 -20.88 6.30 8.71
N ARG A 173 -20.11 5.35 9.28
CA ARG A 173 -20.60 4.50 10.37
C ARG A 173 -21.01 5.32 11.58
N GLN A 174 -20.22 6.33 11.96
CA GLN A 174 -20.57 7.23 13.07
C GLN A 174 -21.87 7.99 12.82
N PHE A 175 -22.11 8.48 11.59
CA PHE A 175 -23.38 9.13 11.25
C PHE A 175 -24.57 8.16 11.32
N GLN A 176 -24.41 6.93 10.86
CA GLN A 176 -25.48 5.92 10.88
C GLN A 176 -25.84 5.48 12.31
N GLU A 177 -24.85 5.34 13.19
CA GLU A 177 -25.06 5.05 14.62
C GLU A 177 -25.68 6.24 15.35
N GLY A 178 -25.21 7.46 15.09
CA GLY A 178 -25.78 8.69 15.66
C GLY A 178 -27.23 8.95 15.21
N GLY A 179 -27.56 8.67 13.94
CA GLY A 179 -28.91 8.78 13.42
C GLY A 179 -29.89 7.72 13.95
N ARG A 180 -29.40 6.50 14.25
CA ARG A 180 -30.21 5.45 14.88
C ARG A 180 -30.56 5.76 16.33
N GLY A 181 -29.68 6.44 17.07
CA GLY A 181 -29.97 6.88 18.45
C GLY A 181 -31.03 7.97 18.56
N GLN A 182 -31.33 8.69 17.46
CA GLN A 182 -32.30 9.79 17.45
C GLN A 182 -33.69 9.39 16.94
N LEU A 183 -33.84 8.14 16.45
CA LEU A 183 -35.09 7.57 15.93
C LEU A 183 -35.79 6.62 16.92
N GLU A 184 -35.36 6.54 18.19
CA GLU A 184 -36.21 6.05 19.27
C GLU A 184 -37.08 7.21 19.78
N PRO A 185 -38.35 7.33 19.38
CA PRO A 185 -39.23 8.33 19.94
C PRO A 185 -39.63 7.84 21.33
N GLY A 186 -39.53 8.71 22.32
CA GLY A 186 -40.16 8.48 23.62
C GLY A 186 -41.63 8.10 23.42
N GLY A 187 -41.94 6.85 23.74
CA GLY A 187 -43.31 6.40 23.97
C GLY A 187 -43.84 7.12 25.20
N THR A 188 -44.47 8.26 24.98
CA THR A 188 -45.13 9.06 26.03
C THR A 188 -46.58 8.58 26.17
N GLY A 189 -47.07 8.48 27.40
CA GLY A 189 -48.49 8.70 27.70
C GLY A 189 -49.28 7.46 28.10
N GLY A 190 -49.61 7.39 29.39
CA GLY A 190 -50.48 6.37 29.95
C GLY A 190 -51.93 6.42 29.46
N GLN A 191 -52.64 5.34 29.74
CA GLN A 191 -54.10 5.31 29.73
C GLN A 191 -54.64 4.36 30.81
N ALA A 192 -55.64 4.89 31.51
CA ALA A 192 -56.73 4.21 32.19
C ALA A 192 -56.44 3.52 33.53
N ALA A 193 -56.76 4.29 34.57
CA ALA A 193 -57.48 3.79 35.73
C ALA A 193 -58.57 2.77 35.32
N LYS A 194 -58.62 1.64 36.03
CA LYS A 194 -59.88 0.93 36.23
C LYS A 194 -59.86 0.29 37.63
N MET A 195 -60.72 0.84 38.48
CA MET A 195 -61.24 0.23 39.70
C MET A 195 -61.56 -1.26 39.50
N GLY A 196 -61.24 -2.03 40.52
CA GLY A 196 -61.59 -3.44 40.72
C GLY A 196 -60.97 -3.91 42.02
#